data_AF-A0A0A7ENJ0-F1
#
_entry.id   AF-A0A0A7ENJ0-F1
#
_cell.length_a   1.000
_cell.length_b   1.000
_cell.length_c   1.000
_cell.angle_alpha   90.00
_cell.angle_beta   90.00
_cell.angle_gamma   90.00
#
_symmetry.space_group_name_H-M   'P 1'
#
loop_
_entity.id
_entity.type
_entity.pdbx_description
1 polymer ?
#
loop_
_entity_poly.entity_id
_entity_poly.type
_entity_poly.pdbx_seq_one_letter_code
_entity_poly.pdbx_strand_id
1 'polypeptide(L)'
;MQDTFNRVLLILVSTFLLHACSVTDNKKHLLQNVVDEYYTVYSERTDFERFMAFYDEQAQLEDIIYGNSLNNKKEIRTFFAWDKGQFEMLAGKPVLTISKQVIDGRNVITEGYFNQFKYNGQVLGPWLFVIVHQFNDKYKIIKQTDWINYTPRKQFLGGKNMNQGLHEK
;
A
#
# COMPACT_ATOMS: atom_id res chain seq x y z
N MET A 1 39.79 26.26 31.69
CA MET A 1 39.63 24.89 31.16
C MET A 1 38.17 24.42 31.18
N GLN A 2 37.43 24.63 32.28
CA GLN A 2 36.00 24.24 32.37
C GLN A 2 35.10 24.96 31.34
N ASP A 3 35.27 26.27 31.15
CA ASP A 3 34.43 27.07 30.22
C ASP A 3 34.61 26.70 28.74
N THR A 4 35.84 26.39 28.34
CA THR A 4 36.15 25.91 26.98
C THR A 4 35.55 24.53 26.72
N PHE A 5 35.53 23.65 27.72
CA PHE A 5 34.93 22.32 27.62
C PHE A 5 33.39 22.41 27.49
N ASN A 6 32.75 23.26 28.30
CA ASN A 6 31.30 23.47 28.25
C ASN A 6 30.84 24.08 26.91
N ARG A 7 31.63 24.99 26.32
CA ARG A 7 31.34 25.57 24.99
C ARG A 7 31.47 24.54 23.87
N VAL A 8 32.50 23.69 23.90
CA VAL A 8 32.69 22.63 22.91
C VAL A 8 31.58 21.57 23.01
N LEU A 9 31.19 21.20 24.23
CA LEU A 9 30.08 20.26 24.48
C LEU A 9 28.75 20.80 23.94
N LEU A 10 28.45 22.09 24.18
CA LEU A 10 27.25 22.75 23.65
C LEU A 10 27.23 22.76 22.12
N ILE A 11 28.37 23.08 21.47
CA ILE A 11 28.49 23.06 20.01
C ILE A 11 28.24 21.65 19.47
N LEU A 12 28.85 20.62 20.07
CA LEU A 12 28.66 19.23 19.66
C LEU A 12 27.21 18.73 19.83
N VAL A 13 26.55 19.10 20.92
CA VAL A 13 25.13 18.76 21.13
C VAL A 13 24.25 19.47 20.11
N SER A 14 24.52 20.75 19.83
CA SER A 14 23.74 21.51 18.84
C SER A 14 23.93 21.02 17.41
N THR A 15 25.13 20.57 17.00
CA THR A 15 25.33 19.96 15.68
C THR A 15 24.66 18.59 15.56
N PHE A 16 24.62 17.81 16.65
CA PHE A 16 23.94 16.50 16.68
C PHE A 16 22.42 16.64 16.56
N LEU A 17 21.81 17.64 17.22
CA LEU A 17 20.38 17.92 17.12
C LEU A 17 19.95 18.38 15.72
N LEU A 18 20.81 19.11 15.00
CA LEU A 18 20.52 19.54 13.62
C LEU A 18 20.53 18.38 12.60
N HIS A 19 21.30 17.31 12.84
CA HIS A 19 21.34 16.14 11.95
C HIS A 19 20.12 15.23 12.10
N ALA A 20 19.46 15.22 13.26
CA ALA A 20 18.29 14.38 13.50
C ALA A 20 17.08 14.81 12.65
N CYS A 21 16.94 16.10 12.35
CA CYS A 21 15.85 16.60 11.50
C CYS A 21 16.01 16.17 10.03
N SER A 22 17.21 16.24 9.45
CA SER A 22 17.40 15.95 8.02
C SER A 22 17.21 14.47 7.65
N VAL A 23 17.48 13.57 8.60
CA VAL A 23 17.32 12.12 8.40
C VAL A 23 15.84 11.73 8.26
N THR A 24 14.95 12.44 8.96
CA THR A 24 13.50 12.14 8.96
C THR A 24 12.87 12.51 7.62
N ASP A 25 13.20 13.69 7.06
CA ASP A 25 12.69 14.14 5.77
C ASP A 25 13.13 13.22 4.62
N ASN A 26 14.39 12.76 4.64
CA ASN A 26 14.90 11.85 3.62
C ASN A 26 14.17 10.49 3.62
N LYS A 27 13.89 9.92 4.81
CA LYS A 27 13.13 8.66 4.92
C LYS A 27 11.71 8.79 4.37
N LYS A 28 11.03 9.90 4.66
CA LYS A 28 9.69 10.18 4.14
C LYS A 28 9.70 10.27 2.61
N HIS A 29 10.68 10.98 2.05
CA HIS A 29 10.84 11.11 0.61
C HIS A 29 11.12 9.76 -0.08
N LEU A 30 11.94 8.90 0.53
CA LEU A 30 12.20 7.56 0.01
C LEU A 30 10.94 6.68 -0.01
N LEU A 31 10.15 6.70 1.07
CA LEU A 31 8.89 5.94 1.11
C LEU A 31 7.89 6.47 0.08
N GLN A 32 7.77 7.80 -0.04
CA GLN A 32 6.91 8.43 -1.05
C GLN A 32 7.24 7.92 -2.46
N ASN A 33 8.52 7.90 -2.84
CA ASN A 33 8.94 7.40 -4.15
C ASN A 33 8.58 5.93 -4.38
N VAL A 34 8.74 5.08 -3.36
CA VAL A 34 8.37 3.65 -3.45
C VAL A 34 6.87 3.49 -3.64
N VAL A 35 6.08 4.29 -2.93
CA VAL A 35 4.61 4.26 -3.01
C VAL A 35 4.12 4.76 -4.36
N ASP A 36 4.70 5.85 -4.88
CA ASP A 36 4.37 6.40 -6.19
C ASP A 36 4.67 5.40 -7.30
N GLU A 37 5.81 4.70 -7.20
CA GLU A 37 6.17 3.64 -8.13
C GLU A 37 5.21 2.44 -8.02
N TYR A 38 4.88 2.00 -6.80
CA TYR A 38 3.90 0.92 -6.58
C TYR A 38 2.58 1.23 -7.27
N TYR A 39 2.03 2.43 -7.09
CA TYR A 39 0.76 2.79 -7.70
C TYR A 39 0.87 3.06 -9.19
N THR A 40 2.01 3.53 -9.70
CA THR A 40 2.25 3.63 -11.15
C THR A 40 2.12 2.23 -11.78
N VAL A 41 2.89 1.27 -11.27
CA VAL A 41 2.88 -0.12 -11.76
C VAL A 41 1.50 -0.76 -11.60
N TYR A 42 0.82 -0.52 -10.47
CA TYR A 42 -0.52 -1.06 -10.26
C TYR A 42 -1.54 -0.43 -11.22
N SER A 43 -1.48 0.89 -11.42
CA SER A 43 -2.41 1.63 -12.27
C SER A 43 -2.29 1.27 -13.75
N GLU A 44 -1.07 0.94 -14.20
CA GLU A 44 -0.81 0.51 -15.58
C GLU A 44 -1.08 -0.98 -15.77
N ARG A 45 -0.89 -1.78 -14.72
CA ARG A 45 -1.07 -3.24 -14.73
C ARG A 45 -0.22 -3.94 -15.80
N THR A 46 0.99 -3.43 -16.04
CA THR A 46 1.88 -3.87 -17.13
C THR A 46 2.98 -4.83 -16.67
N ASP A 47 3.43 -4.74 -15.42
CA ASP A 47 4.53 -5.54 -14.88
C ASP A 47 4.15 -6.18 -13.54
N PHE A 48 3.67 -7.42 -13.60
CA PHE A 48 3.25 -8.16 -12.41
C PHE A 48 4.42 -8.55 -11.52
N GLU A 49 5.61 -8.81 -12.10
CA GLU A 49 6.79 -9.15 -11.30
C GLU A 49 7.26 -7.94 -10.49
N ARG A 50 7.28 -6.75 -11.12
CA ARG A 50 7.58 -5.49 -10.43
C ARG A 50 6.54 -5.21 -9.34
N PHE A 51 5.25 -5.38 -9.64
CA PHE A 51 4.18 -5.23 -8.65
C PHE A 51 4.41 -6.13 -7.43
N MET A 52 4.73 -7.40 -7.65
CA MET A 52 4.98 -8.34 -6.57
C MET A 52 6.31 -8.05 -5.85
N ALA A 53 7.28 -7.38 -6.49
CA ALA A 53 8.54 -7.03 -5.86
C ALA A 53 8.36 -6.04 -4.69
N PHE A 54 7.27 -5.29 -4.61
CA PHE A 54 7.00 -4.36 -3.49
C PHE A 54 6.65 -5.10 -2.17
N TYR A 55 6.21 -6.35 -2.24
CA TYR A 55 5.82 -7.13 -1.06
C TYR A 55 7.00 -7.87 -0.43
N ASP A 56 7.05 -7.85 0.89
CA ASP A 56 7.88 -8.74 1.70
C ASP A 56 7.40 -10.19 1.59
N GLU A 57 8.26 -11.18 1.78
CA GLU A 57 7.90 -12.60 1.67
C GLU A 57 6.82 -13.01 2.69
N GLN A 58 6.83 -12.41 3.88
CA GLN A 58 5.85 -12.67 4.95
C GLN A 58 4.70 -11.65 4.96
N ALA A 59 4.52 -10.89 3.88
CA ALA A 59 3.48 -9.87 3.82
C ALA A 59 2.08 -10.47 4.01
N GLN A 60 1.23 -9.74 4.74
CA GLN A 60 -0.16 -10.09 4.97
C GLN A 60 -1.09 -9.15 4.20
N LEU A 61 -2.22 -9.67 3.71
CA LEU A 61 -3.26 -8.88 3.07
C LEU A 61 -4.63 -9.25 3.62
N GLU A 62 -5.39 -8.24 4.04
CA GLU A 62 -6.80 -8.36 4.44
C GLU A 62 -7.68 -7.57 3.48
N ASP A 63 -8.57 -8.24 2.76
CA ASP A 63 -9.65 -7.58 2.01
C ASP A 63 -10.91 -7.65 2.85
N ILE A 64 -11.30 -6.50 3.40
CA ILE A 64 -12.32 -6.45 4.44
C ILE A 64 -13.72 -6.71 3.89
N ILE A 65 -14.04 -6.18 2.70
CA ILE A 65 -15.38 -6.29 2.14
C ILE A 65 -15.55 -7.62 1.41
N TYR A 66 -14.54 -8.08 0.68
CA TYR A 66 -14.61 -9.39 0.02
C TYR A 66 -14.31 -10.56 0.97
N GLY A 67 -13.75 -10.27 2.14
CA GLY A 67 -13.57 -11.23 3.23
C GLY A 67 -12.39 -12.19 3.04
N ASN A 68 -11.28 -11.71 2.47
CA ASN A 68 -10.06 -12.51 2.32
C ASN A 68 -9.02 -12.15 3.38
N SER A 69 -8.27 -13.17 3.83
CA SER A 69 -7.10 -13.02 4.69
C SER A 69 -5.98 -13.87 4.12
N LEU A 70 -4.90 -13.23 3.70
CA LEU A 70 -3.73 -13.84 3.04
C LEU A 70 -2.51 -13.63 3.93
N ASN A 71 -1.72 -14.68 4.14
CA ASN A 71 -0.70 -14.71 5.21
C ASN A 71 0.74 -14.63 4.70
N ASN A 72 0.95 -14.58 3.38
CA ASN A 72 2.27 -14.49 2.77
C ASN A 72 2.19 -14.00 1.32
N LYS A 73 3.34 -13.64 0.77
CA LYS A 73 3.46 -13.15 -0.61
C LYS A 73 2.96 -14.13 -1.68
N LYS A 74 3.08 -15.44 -1.45
CA LYS A 74 2.61 -16.47 -2.39
C LYS A 74 1.09 -16.49 -2.50
N GLU A 75 0.40 -16.36 -1.37
CA GLU A 75 -1.06 -16.22 -1.32
C GLU A 75 -1.51 -14.91 -1.97
N ILE A 76 -0.84 -13.79 -1.64
CA ILE A 76 -1.09 -12.47 -2.26
C ILE A 76 -0.93 -12.53 -3.78
N ARG A 77 0.15 -13.17 -4.26
CA ARG A 77 0.38 -13.36 -5.70
C ARG A 77 -0.76 -14.12 -6.36
N THR A 78 -1.25 -15.17 -5.71
CA THR A 78 -2.33 -16.01 -6.22
C THR A 78 -3.67 -15.27 -6.24
N PHE A 79 -3.91 -14.41 -5.25
CA PHE A 79 -5.10 -13.56 -5.17
C PHE A 79 -5.14 -12.54 -6.32
N PHE A 80 -4.02 -11.86 -6.58
CA PHE A 80 -3.97 -10.86 -7.66
C PHE A 80 -3.92 -11.50 -9.05
N ALA A 81 -3.05 -12.51 -9.23
CA ALA A 81 -2.83 -13.31 -10.44
C ALA A 81 -3.22 -12.60 -11.75
N TRP A 82 -2.48 -11.53 -12.10
CA TRP A 82 -2.89 -10.62 -13.17
C TRP A 82 -2.99 -11.26 -14.55
N ASP A 83 -2.33 -12.39 -14.72
CA ASP A 83 -2.31 -13.25 -15.91
C ASP A 83 -3.53 -14.17 -16.02
N LYS A 84 -4.37 -14.25 -14.99
CA LYS A 84 -5.60 -15.06 -15.01
C LYS A 84 -6.79 -14.25 -15.48
N GLY A 85 -7.59 -14.89 -16.34
CA GLY A 85 -8.78 -14.29 -16.94
C GLY A 85 -8.46 -13.31 -18.06
N GLN A 86 -9.50 -12.69 -18.60
CA GLN A 86 -9.41 -11.67 -19.65
C GLN A 86 -9.70 -10.31 -19.04
N PHE A 87 -8.65 -9.54 -18.76
CA PHE A 87 -8.73 -8.18 -18.24
C PHE A 87 -8.57 -7.16 -19.36
N GLU A 88 -9.43 -6.14 -19.39
CA GLU A 88 -9.39 -5.06 -20.38
C GLU A 88 -9.66 -3.72 -19.68
N MET A 89 -8.75 -2.76 -19.88
CA MET A 89 -8.95 -1.37 -19.47
C MET A 89 -9.94 -0.69 -20.42
N LEU A 90 -10.92 0.01 -19.87
CA LEU A 90 -11.90 0.73 -20.68
C LEU A 90 -11.46 2.18 -20.91
N ALA A 91 -11.72 2.69 -22.11
CA ALA A 91 -11.50 4.10 -22.49
C ALA A 91 -10.04 4.60 -22.30
N GLY A 92 -9.05 3.71 -22.38
CA GLY A 92 -7.63 4.08 -22.25
C GLY A 92 -7.25 4.65 -20.88
N LYS A 93 -8.10 4.47 -19.86
CA LYS A 93 -7.83 4.93 -18.50
C LYS A 93 -7.01 3.89 -17.74
N PRO A 94 -6.11 4.31 -16.82
CA PRO A 94 -5.44 3.37 -15.91
C PRO A 94 -6.46 2.62 -15.05
N VAL A 95 -6.11 1.46 -14.51
CA VAL A 95 -7.05 0.64 -13.72
C VAL A 95 -7.52 1.35 -12.45
N LEU A 96 -6.74 2.28 -11.91
CA LEU A 96 -7.09 3.05 -10.72
C LEU A 96 -6.68 4.51 -10.80
N THR A 97 -7.29 5.34 -9.97
CA THR A 97 -6.97 6.75 -9.78
C THR A 97 -6.89 7.04 -8.28
N ILE A 98 -5.77 7.65 -7.86
CA ILE A 98 -5.56 8.08 -6.49
C ILE A 98 -6.14 9.49 -6.31
N SER A 99 -6.96 9.68 -5.28
CA SER A 99 -7.51 11.00 -4.93
C SER A 99 -6.77 11.64 -3.76
N LYS A 100 -6.26 10.83 -2.83
CA LYS A 100 -5.55 11.30 -1.65
C LYS A 100 -4.59 10.24 -1.14
N GLN A 101 -3.46 10.71 -0.62
CA GLN A 101 -2.48 9.85 0.02
C GLN A 101 -1.92 10.53 1.27
N VAL A 102 -1.82 9.77 2.35
CA VAL A 102 -1.25 10.23 3.63
C VAL A 102 -0.15 9.27 4.02
N ILE A 103 1.05 9.80 4.24
CA ILE A 103 2.21 9.04 4.71
C ILE A 103 2.56 9.50 6.14
N ASP A 104 2.54 8.55 7.06
CA ASP A 104 2.93 8.75 8.46
C ASP A 104 3.87 7.62 8.92
N GLY A 105 5.15 7.97 9.11
CA GLY A 105 6.20 7.01 9.42
C GLY A 105 6.34 5.92 8.34
N ARG A 106 5.97 4.69 8.70
CA ARG A 106 5.97 3.50 7.81
C ARG A 106 4.56 3.09 7.37
N ASN A 107 3.56 3.92 7.64
CA ASN A 107 2.17 3.67 7.29
C ASN A 107 1.77 4.60 6.15
N VAL A 108 1.01 4.06 5.21
CA VAL A 108 0.47 4.80 4.06
C VAL A 108 -1.00 4.51 3.95
N ILE A 109 -1.81 5.55 3.89
CA ILE A 109 -3.24 5.47 3.62
C ILE A 109 -3.47 6.09 2.24
N THR A 110 -3.99 5.30 1.32
CA THR A 110 -4.33 5.77 -0.03
C THR A 110 -5.82 5.63 -0.26
N GLU A 111 -6.44 6.73 -0.64
CA GLU A 111 -7.84 6.81 -1.05
C GLU A 111 -7.89 6.99 -2.57
N GLY A 112 -8.89 6.39 -3.20
CA GLY A 112 -9.06 6.49 -4.63
C GLY A 112 -10.22 5.65 -5.14
N TYR A 113 -10.18 5.35 -6.43
CA TYR A 113 -11.12 4.43 -7.04
C TYR A 113 -10.48 3.62 -8.15
N PHE A 114 -10.92 2.38 -8.30
CA PHE A 114 -10.73 1.62 -9.54
C PHE A 114 -11.64 2.22 -10.61
N ASN A 115 -11.07 2.53 -11.78
CA ASN A 115 -11.84 2.90 -12.97
C ASN A 115 -12.69 1.71 -13.43
N GLN A 116 -13.63 1.94 -14.34
CA GLN A 116 -14.35 0.82 -14.96
C GLN A 116 -13.39 -0.02 -15.80
N PHE A 117 -13.52 -1.33 -15.68
CA PHE A 117 -12.75 -2.30 -16.44
C PHE A 117 -13.65 -3.47 -16.82
N LYS A 118 -13.17 -4.31 -17.72
CA LYS A 118 -13.85 -5.55 -18.08
C LYS A 118 -13.00 -6.73 -17.64
N TYR A 119 -13.65 -7.70 -17.00
CA TYR A 119 -13.02 -8.95 -16.58
C TYR A 119 -13.89 -10.14 -17.00
N ASN A 120 -13.32 -11.06 -17.77
CA ASN A 120 -14.02 -12.23 -18.32
C ASN A 120 -15.35 -11.88 -18.99
N GLY A 121 -15.36 -10.81 -19.81
CA GLY A 121 -16.57 -10.37 -20.51
C GLY A 121 -17.45 -9.40 -19.72
N GLN A 122 -17.29 -9.28 -18.40
CA GLN A 122 -18.16 -8.48 -17.56
C GLN A 122 -17.56 -7.11 -17.22
N VAL A 123 -18.35 -6.05 -17.37
CA VAL A 123 -17.98 -4.71 -16.87
C VAL A 123 -18.11 -4.66 -15.36
N LEU A 124 -17.03 -4.24 -14.71
CA LEU A 124 -16.89 -4.05 -13.27
C LEU A 124 -16.46 -2.60 -12.99
N GLY A 125 -16.59 -2.19 -11.75
CA GLY A 125 -16.26 -0.82 -11.34
C GLY A 125 -17.31 0.22 -11.74
N PRO A 126 -17.06 1.49 -11.38
CA PRO A 126 -15.94 1.94 -10.57
C PRO A 126 -16.09 1.49 -9.12
N TRP A 127 -14.96 1.29 -8.42
CA TRP A 127 -14.94 0.88 -7.01
C TRP A 127 -14.15 1.87 -6.19
N LEU A 128 -14.80 2.52 -5.23
CA LEU A 128 -14.11 3.33 -4.23
C LEU A 128 -13.23 2.41 -3.37
N PHE A 129 -12.03 2.86 -3.04
CA PHE A 129 -11.15 2.15 -2.14
C PHE A 129 -10.52 3.07 -1.09
N VAL A 130 -10.24 2.46 0.06
CA VAL A 130 -9.17 2.88 0.97
C VAL A 130 -8.23 1.69 1.12
N ILE A 131 -6.95 1.89 0.81
CA ILE A 131 -5.91 0.88 0.96
C ILE A 131 -4.91 1.40 2.00
N VAL A 132 -4.65 0.59 3.02
CA VAL A 132 -3.68 0.90 4.07
C VAL A 132 -2.50 -0.04 3.95
N HIS A 133 -1.31 0.52 3.77
CA HIS A 133 -0.05 -0.23 3.73
C HIS A 133 0.80 0.04 4.96
N GLN A 134 1.45 -1.00 5.46
CA GLN A 134 2.54 -0.90 6.43
C GLN A 134 3.82 -1.43 5.79
N PHE A 135 4.93 -0.72 5.99
CA PHE A 135 6.21 -1.00 5.38
C PHE A 135 7.28 -1.39 6.41
N ASN A 136 8.17 -2.31 6.05
CA ASN A 136 9.36 -2.62 6.85
C ASN A 136 10.51 -1.63 6.59
N ASP A 137 11.66 -1.88 7.21
CA ASP A 137 12.82 -0.99 7.08
C ASP A 137 13.46 -0.97 5.69
N LYS A 138 13.16 -1.97 4.86
CA LYS A 138 13.58 -2.07 3.47
C LYS A 138 12.52 -1.50 2.51
N TYR A 139 11.51 -0.78 3.03
CA TYR A 139 10.40 -0.22 2.26
C TYR A 139 9.61 -1.29 1.49
N LYS A 140 9.52 -2.52 2.01
CA LYS A 140 8.62 -3.55 1.49
C LYS A 140 7.31 -3.56 2.28
N ILE A 141 6.20 -3.77 1.57
CA ILE A 141 4.89 -3.92 2.18
C ILE A 141 4.90 -5.20 3.01
N ILE A 142 4.62 -5.07 4.31
CA ILE A 142 4.46 -6.19 5.25
C ILE A 142 2.99 -6.42 5.63
N LYS A 143 2.15 -5.38 5.50
CA LYS A 143 0.71 -5.51 5.70
C LYS A 143 -0.03 -4.61 4.71
N GLN A 144 -1.09 -5.15 4.13
CA GLN A 144 -2.07 -4.42 3.34
C GLN A 144 -3.47 -4.68 3.89
N THR A 145 -4.27 -3.63 4.04
CA THR A 145 -5.68 -3.75 4.39
C THR A 145 -6.52 -2.95 3.39
N ASP A 146 -7.39 -3.64 2.69
CA ASP A 146 -8.20 -3.11 1.61
C ASP A 146 -9.66 -2.97 2.04
N TRP A 147 -10.19 -1.76 1.86
CA TRP A 147 -11.60 -1.43 2.00
C TRP A 147 -12.13 -1.02 0.64
N ILE A 148 -12.63 -1.98 -0.13
CA ILE A 148 -13.06 -1.75 -1.50
C ILE A 148 -14.59 -1.92 -1.58
N ASN A 149 -15.28 -0.88 -2.06
CA ASN A 149 -16.72 -0.91 -2.26
C ASN A 149 -17.04 -1.55 -3.62
N TYR A 150 -17.03 -2.88 -3.65
CA TYR A 150 -17.23 -3.67 -4.86
C TYR A 150 -18.63 -3.53 -5.47
N THR A 151 -18.67 -3.42 -6.80
CA THR A 151 -19.88 -3.34 -7.62
C THR A 151 -19.77 -4.23 -8.89
N PRO A 152 -20.85 -4.92 -9.29
CA PRO A 152 -22.15 -4.96 -8.65
C PRO A 152 -22.11 -5.78 -7.34
N ARG A 153 -22.66 -5.24 -6.24
CA ARG A 153 -22.56 -5.83 -4.90
C ARG A 153 -22.94 -7.30 -4.83
N LYS A 154 -23.94 -7.72 -5.60
CA LYS A 154 -24.44 -9.11 -5.68
C LYS A 154 -23.35 -10.16 -5.94
N GLN A 155 -22.21 -9.78 -6.52
CA GLN A 155 -21.10 -10.69 -6.82
C GLN A 155 -20.08 -10.84 -5.67
N PHE A 156 -20.20 -10.02 -4.63
CA PHE A 156 -19.22 -9.90 -3.54
C PHE A 156 -19.85 -10.13 -2.16
N LEU A 157 -21.03 -10.76 -2.10
CA LEU A 157 -21.76 -11.03 -0.83
C LEU A 157 -21.36 -12.34 -0.14
N GLY A 158 -20.49 -13.17 -0.75
CA GLY A 158 -20.12 -14.50 -0.24
C GLY A 158 -18.88 -14.54 0.66
N GLY A 159 -18.27 -13.39 0.94
CA GLY A 159 -17.03 -13.29 1.71
C GLY A 159 -17.19 -13.68 3.19
N LYS A 160 -16.07 -14.02 3.85
CA LYS A 160 -16.03 -14.21 5.31
C LYS A 160 -16.43 -12.91 6.01
N ASN A 161 -17.25 -13.01 7.07
CA ASN A 161 -17.51 -11.87 7.93
C ASN A 161 -16.26 -11.54 8.77
N MET A 162 -15.51 -10.52 8.34
CA MET A 162 -14.26 -10.13 8.97
C MET A 162 -14.43 -9.60 10.40
N ASN A 163 -15.64 -9.17 10.79
CA ASN A 163 -15.92 -8.70 12.15
C ASN A 163 -15.91 -9.84 13.19
N GLN A 164 -16.20 -11.09 12.79
CA GLN A 164 -16.25 -12.22 13.73
C GLN A 164 -14.86 -12.54 14.31
N GLY A 165 -13.80 -12.34 13.53
CA GLY A 165 -12.42 -12.60 13.99
C GLY A 165 -11.84 -11.53 14.92
N LEU A 166 -12.58 -10.46 15.22
CA LEU A 166 -12.09 -9.38 16.09
C LEU A 166 -12.04 -9.79 17.58
N HIS A 167 -12.80 -10.80 17.98
CA HIS A 167 -12.86 -11.28 19.37
C HIS A 167 -11.98 -12.52 19.63
N GLU A 168 -11.30 -13.03 18.60
CA GLU A 168 -10.50 -14.27 18.66
C GLU A 168 -8.98 -14.02 18.75
N LYS A 169 -8.54 -12.77 18.92
CA LYS A 169 -7.13 -12.38 19.04
C LYS A 169 -6.75 -11.94 20.45
#